data_AF-W7Q3R3-F1
#
_entry.id   AF-W7Q3R3-F1
#
_cell.length_a   1.000
_cell.length_b   1.000
_cell.length_c   1.000
_cell.angle_alpha   90.00
_cell.angle_beta   90.00
_cell.angle_gamma   90.00
#
_symmetry.space_group_name_H-M   'P 1'
#
loop_
_entity.id
_entity.type
_entity.pdbx_description
1 polymer ?
#
loop_
_entity_poly.entity_id
_entity_poly.type
_entity_poly.pdbx_seq_one_letter_code
_entity_poly.pdbx_strand_id
1 'polypeptide(L)'
;MASISSLGIGSGLDLNGLLDQLNDAERGKLEPIERQIESQQVQLSAYGELQGALSGFQGAVSALDDPSLFQSLSADVSGEAVQAAAGPDASPGRYDVEVQTLASAGSYATARLEGIETLDDVVVSGGGELRLQFDPAGDGSGPDLPINIAADSTLADIRDAINAEQAGVSASIVNDGEGYRLALMSTETGKEASITGMDWGDVALADGVGFSDTATAVDNIGKDAQLTVNGIDITSAPTRSRGRYRMSPSA
;
A
#
# COMPACT_ATOMS: atom_id res chain seq x y z
N MET A 1 77.25 11.18 11.39
CA MET A 1 77.75 12.56 11.35
C MET A 1 78.85 12.64 10.30
N ALA A 2 78.59 13.25 9.15
CA ALA A 2 79.63 13.53 8.19
C ALA A 2 80.44 14.73 8.69
N SER A 3 81.72 14.53 8.97
CA SER A 3 82.65 15.60 9.34
C SER A 3 82.93 16.48 8.12
N ILE A 4 82.48 17.73 8.13
CA ILE A 4 82.83 18.71 7.11
C ILE A 4 84.13 19.39 7.53
N SER A 5 85.24 18.96 6.92
CA SER A 5 86.53 19.63 7.07
C SER A 5 86.70 20.67 5.95
N SER A 6 86.43 21.93 6.31
CA SER A 6 87.00 23.18 5.74
C SER A 6 87.46 23.18 4.28
N LEU A 7 86.68 23.78 3.37
CA LEU A 7 87.11 24.39 2.09
C LEU A 7 86.05 25.46 1.76
N GLY A 8 86.30 26.77 1.72
CA GLY A 8 87.34 27.47 0.96
C GLY A 8 86.64 28.34 -0.10
N ILE A 9 86.28 29.57 0.27
CA ILE A 9 85.66 30.57 -0.61
C ILE A 9 86.62 30.94 -1.76
N GLY A 10 86.42 30.36 -2.96
CA GLY A 10 87.22 30.67 -4.16
C GLY A 10 87.63 29.51 -5.09
N SER A 11 87.15 28.29 -4.88
CA SER A 11 87.62 27.08 -5.58
C SER A 11 86.83 26.65 -6.84
N GLY A 12 85.81 27.40 -7.27
CA GLY A 12 84.93 26.95 -8.36
C GLY A 12 84.07 25.72 -7.99
N LEU A 13 83.93 25.45 -6.68
CA LEU A 13 83.06 24.39 -6.17
C LEU A 13 81.60 24.77 -6.38
N ASP A 14 80.86 23.91 -7.08
CA ASP A 14 79.42 24.01 -7.25
C ASP A 14 78.71 23.64 -5.94
N LEU A 15 78.57 24.63 -5.08
CA LEU A 15 77.91 24.50 -3.79
C LEU A 15 76.42 24.14 -3.96
N ASN A 16 75.80 24.52 -5.08
CA ASN A 16 74.43 24.11 -5.38
C ASN A 16 74.39 22.63 -5.70
N GLY A 17 75.28 22.14 -6.57
CA GLY A 17 75.40 20.71 -6.88
C GLY A 17 75.74 19.83 -5.67
N LEU A 18 76.55 20.32 -4.72
CA LEU A 18 76.87 19.59 -3.49
C LEU A 18 75.72 19.62 -2.47
N LEU A 19 74.96 20.72 -2.42
CA LEU A 19 73.72 20.81 -1.65
C LEU A 19 72.63 19.89 -2.22
N ASP A 20 72.53 19.81 -3.55
CA ASP A 20 71.64 18.89 -4.26
C ASP A 20 72.03 17.43 -3.98
N GLN A 21 73.32 17.08 -4.08
CA GLN A 21 73.81 15.74 -3.73
C GLN A 21 73.56 15.37 -2.26
N LEU A 22 73.71 16.33 -1.33
CA LEU A 22 73.41 16.10 0.08
C LEU A 22 71.89 15.95 0.31
N ASN A 23 71.07 16.75 -0.37
CA ASN A 23 69.62 16.61 -0.35
C ASN A 23 69.16 15.26 -0.91
N ASP A 24 69.74 14.81 -2.02
CA ASP A 24 69.42 13.53 -2.63
C ASP A 24 69.86 12.35 -1.76
N ALA A 25 71.03 12.45 -1.11
CA ALA A 25 71.47 11.45 -0.13
C ALA A 25 70.58 11.41 1.12
N GLU A 26 70.06 12.56 1.57
CA GLU A 26 69.12 12.63 2.68
C GLU A 26 67.74 12.11 2.28
N ARG A 27 67.27 12.37 1.05
CA ARG A 27 66.06 11.80 0.45
C ARG A 27 66.15 10.28 0.26
N GLY A 28 67.31 9.75 -0.10
CA GLY A 28 67.54 8.31 -0.21
C GLY A 28 67.29 7.54 1.09
N LYS A 29 67.38 8.21 2.26
CA LYS A 29 66.99 7.62 3.55
C LYS A 29 65.48 7.45 3.73
N LEU A 30 64.67 8.12 2.91
CA LEU A 30 63.20 8.01 2.91
C LEU A 30 62.71 6.84 2.06
N GLU A 31 63.46 6.40 1.05
CA GLU A 31 63.09 5.24 0.21
C GLU A 31 62.67 3.98 0.98
N PRO A 32 63.36 3.52 2.06
CA PRO A 32 62.90 2.35 2.82
C PRO A 32 61.56 2.60 3.53
N ILE A 33 61.29 3.85 3.93
CA ILE A 33 60.02 4.25 4.54
C ILE A 33 58.92 4.26 3.47
N GLU A 34 59.19 4.82 2.28
CA GLU A 34 58.27 4.80 1.14
C GLU A 34 57.91 3.37 0.73
N ARG A 35 58.90 2.48 0.62
CA ARG A 35 58.68 1.05 0.37
C ARG A 35 57.86 0.37 1.47
N GLN A 36 58.03 0.78 2.72
CA GLN A 36 57.24 0.26 3.84
C GLN A 36 55.79 0.76 3.78
N ILE A 37 55.56 2.01 3.39
CA ILE A 37 54.22 2.58 3.16
C ILE A 37 53.52 1.82 2.03
N GLU A 38 54.17 1.63 0.88
CA GLU A 38 53.61 0.88 -0.24
C GLU A 38 53.23 -0.56 0.16
N SER A 39 54.12 -1.25 0.88
CA SER A 39 53.84 -2.60 1.38
C SER A 39 52.63 -2.64 2.33
N GLN A 40 52.52 -1.67 3.24
CA GLN A 40 51.36 -1.54 4.14
C GLN A 40 50.07 -1.21 3.38
N GLN A 41 50.13 -0.36 2.34
CA GLN A 41 48.97 -0.03 1.50
C GLN A 41 48.45 -1.27 0.76
N VAL A 42 49.36 -2.10 0.24
CA VAL A 42 49.02 -3.38 -0.42
C VAL A 42 48.40 -4.35 0.59
N GLN A 43 48.99 -4.49 1.77
CA GLN A 43 48.42 -5.32 2.84
C GLN A 43 47.02 -4.85 3.25
N LEU A 44 46.82 -3.54 3.45
CA LEU A 44 45.53 -2.97 3.79
C LEU A 44 44.47 -3.25 2.71
N SER A 45 44.84 -3.11 1.44
CA SER A 45 43.96 -3.42 0.31
C SER A 45 43.58 -4.92 0.29
N ALA A 46 44.54 -5.81 0.51
CA ALA A 46 44.30 -7.25 0.59
C ALA A 46 43.41 -7.63 1.78
N TYR A 47 43.58 -7.00 2.95
CA TYR A 47 42.68 -7.17 4.09
C TYR A 47 41.27 -6.65 3.80
N GLY A 48 41.15 -5.53 3.08
CA GLY A 48 39.85 -4.99 2.66
C GLY A 48 39.12 -5.94 1.70
N GLU A 49 39.83 -6.54 0.75
CA GLU A 49 39.28 -7.55 -0.16
C GLU A 49 38.84 -8.81 0.60
N LEU A 50 39.68 -9.31 1.52
CA LEU A 50 39.33 -10.45 2.37
C LEU A 50 38.11 -10.16 3.26
N GLN A 51 38.04 -8.97 3.86
CA GLN A 51 36.88 -8.55 4.65
C GLN A 51 35.62 -8.49 3.80
N GLY A 52 35.71 -7.95 2.58
CA GLY A 52 34.60 -7.94 1.63
C GLY A 52 34.11 -9.34 1.28
N ALA A 53 35.04 -10.26 0.98
CA ALA A 53 34.71 -11.66 0.70
C ALA A 53 34.06 -12.38 1.89
N LEU A 54 34.59 -12.18 3.10
CA LEU A 54 34.03 -12.76 4.33
C LEU A 54 32.65 -12.20 4.68
N SER A 55 32.45 -10.90 4.46
CA SER A 55 31.13 -10.26 4.62
C SER A 55 30.11 -10.82 3.63
N GLY A 56 30.50 -10.99 2.36
CA GLY A 56 29.65 -11.63 1.35
C GLY A 56 29.29 -13.07 1.70
N PHE A 57 30.28 -13.85 2.18
CA PHE A 57 30.06 -15.21 2.65
C PHE A 57 29.11 -15.26 3.85
N GLN A 58 29.31 -14.39 4.86
CA GLN A 58 28.44 -14.28 6.02
C GLN A 58 26.99 -13.93 5.62
N GLY A 59 26.82 -13.05 4.63
CA GLY A 59 25.50 -12.75 4.07
C GLY A 59 24.82 -13.97 3.45
N ALA A 60 25.56 -14.75 2.66
CA ALA A 60 25.03 -15.96 2.03
C ALA A 60 24.66 -17.04 3.07
N VAL A 61 25.48 -17.23 4.11
CA VAL A 61 25.18 -18.18 5.20
C VAL A 61 23.97 -17.73 6.00
N SER A 62 23.87 -16.44 6.35
CA SER A 62 22.70 -15.90 7.07
C SER A 62 21.40 -16.08 6.27
N ALA A 63 21.46 -15.93 4.95
CA ALA A 63 20.30 -16.17 4.09
C ALA A 63 19.89 -17.65 4.07
N LEU A 64 20.85 -18.57 4.14
CA LEU A 64 20.59 -20.02 4.16
C LEU A 64 20.13 -20.54 5.53
N ASP A 65 20.45 -19.82 6.62
CA ASP A 65 20.08 -20.18 7.99
C ASP A 65 18.58 -19.94 8.30
N ASP A 66 17.79 -19.48 7.31
CA ASP A 66 16.34 -19.30 7.47
C ASP A 66 15.58 -20.64 7.31
N PRO A 67 14.99 -21.19 8.39
CA PRO A 67 14.24 -22.44 8.33
C PRO A 67 13.03 -22.40 7.38
N SER A 68 12.48 -21.20 7.11
CA SER A 68 11.32 -21.02 6.23
C SER A 68 11.63 -21.38 4.77
N LEU A 69 12.89 -21.28 4.34
CA LEU A 69 13.32 -21.70 3.00
C LEU A 69 13.13 -23.21 2.78
N PHE A 70 13.30 -24.01 3.84
CA PHE A 70 13.20 -25.47 3.76
C PHE A 70 11.79 -26.00 4.07
N GLN A 71 10.93 -25.16 4.63
CA GLN A 71 9.53 -25.47 4.94
C GLN A 71 8.57 -24.78 3.97
N SER A 72 9.11 -24.10 2.95
CA SER A 72 8.30 -23.43 1.94
C SER A 72 7.45 -24.43 1.18
N LEU A 73 6.17 -24.11 1.05
CA LEU A 73 5.20 -24.89 0.31
C LEU A 73 4.82 -24.12 -0.95
N SER A 74 4.70 -24.84 -2.06
CA SER A 74 4.08 -24.32 -3.28
C SER A 74 2.61 -24.74 -3.31
N ALA A 75 1.78 -23.91 -3.93
CA ALA A 75 0.39 -24.23 -4.22
C ALA A 75 0.22 -24.27 -5.74
N ASP A 76 -0.29 -25.40 -6.24
CA ASP A 76 -0.66 -25.57 -7.63
C ASP A 76 -2.17 -25.74 -7.71
N VAL A 77 -2.83 -24.89 -8.51
CA VAL A 77 -4.29 -24.91 -8.68
C VAL A 77 -4.64 -25.46 -10.05
N SER A 78 -5.50 -26.47 -10.09
CA SER A 78 -6.10 -26.95 -11.34
C SER A 78 -7.37 -26.15 -11.65
N GLY A 79 -7.25 -25.12 -12.50
CA GLY A 79 -8.37 -24.29 -12.94
C GLY A 79 -8.02 -22.79 -12.98
N GLU A 80 -8.94 -21.97 -13.47
CA GLU A 80 -8.74 -20.51 -13.61
C GLU A 80 -9.54 -19.69 -12.59
N ALA A 81 -10.49 -20.33 -11.89
CA ALA A 81 -11.44 -19.63 -11.00
C ALA A 81 -10.81 -19.12 -9.70
N VAL A 82 -9.70 -19.73 -9.25
CA VAL A 82 -9.06 -19.42 -7.96
C VAL A 82 -7.55 -19.40 -8.13
N GLN A 83 -6.88 -18.49 -7.42
CA GLN A 83 -5.45 -18.54 -7.20
C GLN A 83 -5.19 -18.87 -5.73
N ALA A 84 -4.20 -19.73 -5.46
CA ALA A 84 -3.84 -20.12 -4.12
C ALA A 84 -2.36 -19.86 -3.87
N ALA A 85 -2.02 -19.46 -2.64
CA ALA A 85 -0.65 -19.36 -2.16
C ALA A 85 -0.56 -20.08 -0.82
N ALA A 86 0.45 -20.94 -0.67
CA ALA A 86 0.68 -21.65 0.59
C ALA A 86 1.57 -20.80 1.52
N GLY A 87 1.10 -20.60 2.75
CA GLY A 87 1.92 -20.02 3.81
C GLY A 87 2.84 -21.06 4.47
N PRO A 88 3.80 -20.63 5.31
CA PRO A 88 4.70 -21.54 6.04
C PRO A 88 3.97 -22.45 7.04
N ASP A 89 2.77 -22.05 7.49
CA ASP A 89 1.94 -22.81 8.43
C ASP A 89 0.91 -23.71 7.71
N ALA A 90 0.94 -23.75 6.37
CA ALA A 90 0.00 -24.57 5.60
C ALA A 90 0.32 -26.06 5.76
N SER A 91 -0.72 -26.90 5.80
CA SER A 91 -0.52 -28.35 5.83
C SER A 91 -0.41 -28.89 4.40
N PRO A 92 0.64 -29.67 4.06
CA PRO A 92 0.77 -30.29 2.74
C PRO A 92 -0.39 -31.23 2.46
N GLY A 93 -1.01 -31.10 1.29
CA GLY A 93 -2.11 -31.97 0.92
C GLY A 93 -2.81 -31.53 -0.35
N ARG A 94 -3.74 -32.36 -0.81
CA ARG A 94 -4.69 -31.99 -1.84
C ARG A 94 -5.94 -31.45 -1.17
N TYR A 95 -6.38 -30.28 -1.64
CA TYR A 95 -7.61 -29.64 -1.19
C TYR A 95 -8.53 -29.51 -2.40
N ASP A 96 -9.69 -30.14 -2.35
CA ASP A 96 -10.72 -29.97 -3.38
C ASP A 96 -11.54 -28.73 -3.02
N VAL A 97 -11.45 -27.70 -3.86
CA VAL A 97 -12.12 -26.41 -3.65
C VAL A 97 -13.20 -26.22 -4.69
N GLU A 98 -14.43 -25.96 -4.25
CA GLU A 98 -15.57 -25.66 -5.13
C GLU A 98 -16.12 -24.27 -4.82
N VAL A 99 -16.14 -23.38 -5.81
CA VAL A 99 -16.70 -22.03 -5.65
C VAL A 99 -18.16 -22.06 -6.06
N GLN A 100 -19.06 -21.83 -5.10
CA GLN A 100 -20.51 -21.81 -5.32
C GLN A 100 -20.99 -20.42 -5.75
N THR A 101 -20.56 -19.38 -5.03
CA THR A 101 -20.94 -17.99 -5.29
C THR A 101 -19.74 -17.07 -5.08
N LEU A 102 -19.53 -16.13 -6.00
CA LEU A 102 -18.54 -15.07 -5.84
C LEU A 102 -19.11 -13.94 -5.00
N ALA A 103 -18.25 -13.33 -4.19
CA ALA A 103 -18.64 -12.13 -3.47
C ALA A 103 -18.91 -10.99 -4.45
N SER A 104 -19.99 -10.24 -4.24
CA SER A 104 -20.35 -9.08 -5.05
C SER A 104 -20.58 -7.86 -4.17
N ALA A 105 -20.22 -6.69 -4.67
CA ALA A 105 -20.52 -5.42 -4.02
C ALA A 105 -21.99 -5.06 -4.17
N GLY A 106 -22.53 -4.41 -3.15
CA GLY A 106 -23.88 -3.86 -3.20
C GLY A 106 -23.94 -2.54 -3.97
N SER A 107 -25.09 -2.24 -4.57
CA SER A 107 -25.38 -0.95 -5.21
C SER A 107 -26.74 -0.44 -4.77
N TYR A 108 -26.82 0.84 -4.43
CA TYR A 108 -28.04 1.51 -4.02
C TYR A 108 -28.23 2.76 -4.86
N ALA A 109 -29.38 2.95 -5.51
CA ALA A 109 -29.68 4.18 -6.24
C ALA A 109 -31.00 4.77 -5.78
N THR A 110 -31.05 6.09 -5.61
CA THR A 110 -32.29 6.78 -5.24
C THR A 110 -33.37 6.60 -6.31
N ALA A 111 -34.61 6.86 -5.92
CA ALA A 111 -35.62 7.30 -6.88
C ALA A 111 -35.12 8.55 -7.65
N ARG A 112 -35.82 8.88 -8.74
CA ARG A 112 -35.56 10.16 -9.43
C ARG A 112 -35.80 11.29 -8.45
N LEU A 113 -34.88 12.24 -8.44
CA LEU A 113 -35.05 13.44 -7.64
C LEU A 113 -36.14 14.31 -8.26
N GLU A 114 -37.06 14.77 -7.42
CA GLU A 114 -38.05 15.78 -7.80
C GLU A 114 -37.45 17.17 -7.64
N GLY A 115 -37.89 18.13 -8.47
CA GLY A 115 -37.48 19.53 -8.36
C GLY A 115 -36.07 19.85 -8.89
N ILE A 116 -35.39 18.91 -9.54
CA ILE A 116 -34.05 19.08 -10.12
C ILE A 116 -34.13 18.99 -11.65
N GLU A 117 -33.84 20.10 -12.33
CA GLU A 117 -33.79 20.19 -13.79
C GLU A 117 -32.34 20.14 -14.31
N THR A 118 -31.39 20.65 -13.52
CA THR A 118 -29.96 20.71 -13.87
C THR A 118 -29.06 20.27 -12.71
N LEU A 119 -27.80 19.94 -13.00
CA LEU A 119 -26.81 19.59 -11.96
C LEU A 119 -26.39 20.78 -11.09
N ASP A 120 -26.65 22.00 -11.54
CA ASP A 120 -26.30 23.24 -10.83
C ASP A 120 -27.42 23.70 -9.88
N ASP A 121 -28.58 23.02 -9.90
CA ASP A 121 -29.68 23.34 -9.01
C ASP A 121 -29.30 23.03 -7.56
N VAL A 122 -29.66 23.95 -6.65
CA VAL A 122 -29.42 23.76 -5.22
C VAL A 122 -30.36 22.68 -4.70
N VAL A 123 -29.77 21.62 -4.15
CA VAL A 123 -30.49 20.47 -3.58
C VAL A 123 -30.68 20.65 -2.08
N VAL A 124 -29.65 21.16 -1.40
CA VAL A 124 -29.61 21.34 0.06
C VAL A 124 -29.47 22.83 0.36
N SER A 125 -30.49 23.41 0.99
CA SER A 125 -30.56 24.85 1.27
C SER A 125 -29.95 25.23 2.62
N GLY A 126 -30.15 24.42 3.66
CA GLY A 126 -29.71 24.72 5.03
C GLY A 126 -28.54 23.90 5.54
N GLY A 127 -28.06 22.94 4.75
CA GLY A 127 -27.08 21.93 5.18
C GLY A 127 -27.69 20.85 6.08
N GLY A 128 -26.85 19.96 6.60
CA GLY A 128 -27.27 18.94 7.55
C GLY A 128 -26.44 17.66 7.49
N GLU A 129 -26.90 16.63 8.19
CA GLU A 129 -26.23 15.33 8.25
C GLU A 129 -27.05 14.29 7.48
N LEU A 130 -26.51 13.81 6.36
CA LEU A 130 -27.02 12.66 5.62
C LEU A 130 -26.51 11.38 6.30
N ARG A 131 -27.35 10.40 6.58
CA ARG A 131 -26.89 9.09 7.08
C ARG A 131 -27.07 8.00 6.03
N LEU A 132 -25.97 7.34 5.67
CA LEU A 132 -26.04 6.12 4.86
C LEU A 132 -26.23 4.93 5.79
N GLN A 133 -27.24 4.11 5.51
CA GLN A 133 -27.61 2.98 6.36
C GLN A 133 -27.03 1.68 5.77
N PHE A 134 -26.45 0.86 6.64
CA PHE A 134 -25.93 -0.46 6.31
C PHE A 134 -26.66 -1.53 7.12
N ASP A 135 -27.95 -1.74 6.81
CA ASP A 135 -28.80 -2.70 7.51
C ASP A 135 -29.39 -3.76 6.56
N PRO A 136 -28.58 -4.74 6.13
CA PRO A 136 -29.06 -5.79 5.24
C PRO A 136 -29.94 -6.84 5.96
N ALA A 137 -30.16 -6.69 7.27
CA ALA A 137 -31.12 -7.49 8.04
C ALA A 137 -32.50 -6.82 8.11
N GLY A 138 -32.56 -5.49 7.99
CA GLY A 138 -33.78 -4.70 8.06
C GLY A 138 -34.39 -4.67 9.46
N ASP A 139 -33.59 -4.90 10.50
CA ASP A 139 -33.99 -4.94 11.91
C ASP A 139 -33.62 -3.66 12.68
N GLY A 140 -33.02 -2.68 12.00
CA GLY A 140 -32.58 -1.40 12.55
C GLY A 140 -31.27 -1.50 13.37
N SER A 141 -30.54 -2.61 13.28
CA SER A 141 -29.28 -2.81 14.01
C SER A 141 -28.02 -2.46 13.22
N GLY A 142 -28.17 -2.13 11.93
CA GLY A 142 -27.08 -1.74 11.05
C GLY A 142 -26.40 -0.43 11.46
N PRO A 143 -25.09 -0.26 11.21
CA PRO A 143 -24.42 1.00 11.48
C PRO A 143 -24.84 2.07 10.46
N ASP A 144 -24.97 3.29 10.96
CA ASP A 144 -25.15 4.48 10.14
C ASP A 144 -23.82 5.17 9.92
N LEU A 145 -23.56 5.60 8.68
CA LEU A 145 -22.46 6.47 8.33
C LEU A 145 -22.98 7.91 8.17
N PRO A 146 -22.70 8.80 9.13
CA PRO A 146 -23.05 10.22 9.01
C PRO A 146 -22.12 10.93 8.02
N ILE A 147 -22.69 11.79 7.18
CA ILE A 147 -22.02 12.57 6.15
C ILE A 147 -22.53 13.99 6.24
N ASN A 148 -21.64 14.93 6.53
CA ASN A 148 -22.02 16.33 6.66
C ASN A 148 -22.12 17.00 5.28
N ILE A 149 -23.31 17.48 4.93
CA ILE A 149 -23.59 18.21 3.69
C ILE A 149 -23.70 19.71 4.01
N ALA A 150 -22.98 20.54 3.26
CA ALA A 150 -23.00 21.98 3.44
C ALA A 150 -24.34 22.60 2.95
N ALA A 151 -24.64 23.80 3.44
CA ALA A 151 -25.71 24.61 2.85
C ALA A 151 -25.36 25.01 1.40
N ASP A 152 -26.40 25.32 0.63
CA ASP A 152 -26.30 25.66 -0.81
C ASP A 152 -25.60 24.58 -1.67
N SER A 153 -25.69 23.30 -1.28
CA SER A 153 -25.04 22.20 -2.01
C SER A 153 -25.88 21.70 -3.18
N THR A 154 -25.20 21.40 -4.29
CA THR A 154 -25.76 20.74 -5.49
C THR A 154 -25.67 19.21 -5.40
N LEU A 155 -26.23 18.50 -6.39
CA LEU A 155 -26.03 17.05 -6.52
C LEU A 155 -24.55 16.66 -6.63
N ALA A 156 -23.76 17.48 -7.33
CA ALA A 156 -22.33 17.26 -7.50
C ALA A 156 -21.60 17.38 -6.16
N ASP A 157 -21.94 18.39 -5.36
CA ASP A 157 -21.35 18.59 -4.04
C ASP A 157 -21.69 17.44 -3.08
N ILE A 158 -22.92 16.93 -3.14
CA ILE A 158 -23.33 15.75 -2.36
C ILE A 158 -22.51 14.51 -2.75
N ARG A 159 -22.40 14.24 -4.06
CA ARG A 159 -21.58 13.13 -4.57
C ARG A 159 -20.14 13.25 -4.06
N ASP A 160 -19.58 14.45 -4.14
CA ASP A 160 -18.18 14.70 -3.77
C ASP A 160 -17.98 14.62 -2.25
N ALA A 161 -18.96 15.06 -1.45
CA ALA A 161 -18.96 14.87 0.01
C ALA A 161 -18.97 13.38 0.38
N ILE A 162 -19.83 12.57 -0.24
CA ILE A 162 -19.87 11.11 0.02
C ILE A 162 -18.55 10.44 -0.36
N ASN A 163 -18.00 10.78 -1.53
CA ASN A 163 -16.72 10.22 -1.98
C ASN A 163 -15.53 10.67 -1.11
N ALA A 164 -15.60 11.85 -0.48
CA ALA A 164 -14.56 12.38 0.39
C ALA A 164 -14.44 11.62 1.73
N GLU A 165 -15.53 11.03 2.22
CA GLU A 165 -15.53 10.25 3.48
C GLU A 165 -14.66 8.99 3.40
N GLN A 166 -14.39 8.47 2.19
CA GLN A 166 -13.60 7.24 1.98
C GLN A 166 -14.04 6.05 2.83
N ALA A 167 -15.32 6.01 3.19
CA ALA A 167 -15.89 5.06 4.15
C ALA A 167 -16.39 3.77 3.50
N GLY A 168 -15.81 3.39 2.37
CA GLY A 168 -16.17 2.16 1.66
C GLY A 168 -17.35 2.31 0.68
N VAL A 169 -17.74 3.53 0.32
CA VAL A 169 -18.82 3.83 -0.64
C VAL A 169 -18.29 4.77 -1.72
N SER A 170 -18.72 4.54 -2.96
CA SER A 170 -18.53 5.44 -4.09
C SER A 170 -19.87 5.97 -4.59
N ALA A 171 -20.00 7.28 -4.67
CA ALA A 171 -21.17 7.97 -5.18
C ALA A 171 -20.96 8.43 -6.63
N SER A 172 -22.02 8.34 -7.42
CA SER A 172 -22.10 8.80 -8.79
C SER A 172 -23.50 9.37 -9.08
N ILE A 173 -23.59 10.23 -10.09
CA ILE A 173 -24.87 10.80 -10.52
C ILE A 173 -25.20 10.18 -11.87
N VAL A 174 -26.40 9.61 -11.97
CA VAL A 174 -26.90 8.98 -13.19
C VAL A 174 -28.10 9.77 -13.68
N ASN A 175 -28.06 10.19 -14.95
CA ASN A 175 -29.23 10.69 -15.64
C ASN A 175 -29.80 9.55 -16.50
N ASP A 176 -31.02 9.11 -16.20
CA ASP A 176 -31.66 7.98 -16.89
C ASP A 176 -32.47 8.40 -18.14
N GLY A 177 -32.31 9.64 -18.58
CA GLY A 177 -33.01 10.25 -19.72
C GLY A 177 -34.28 10.99 -19.34
N GLU A 178 -34.83 10.75 -18.14
CA GLU A 178 -36.02 11.43 -17.61
C GLU A 178 -35.71 12.27 -16.37
N GLY A 179 -34.64 11.96 -15.64
CA GLY A 179 -34.19 12.75 -14.50
C GLY A 179 -32.89 12.25 -13.89
N TYR A 180 -32.46 12.92 -12.81
CA TYR A 180 -31.23 12.59 -12.09
C TYR A 180 -31.49 11.64 -10.91
N ARG A 181 -30.54 10.76 -10.66
CA ARG A 181 -30.49 9.84 -9.52
C ARG A 181 -29.10 9.87 -8.90
N LEU A 182 -29.04 9.74 -7.58
CA LEU A 182 -27.79 9.49 -6.87
C LEU A 182 -27.61 7.97 -6.76
N ALA A 183 -26.53 7.45 -7.34
CA ALA A 183 -26.19 6.04 -7.33
C ALA A 183 -24.93 5.82 -6.48
N LEU A 184 -25.06 4.96 -5.49
CA LEU A 184 -24.03 4.53 -4.56
C LEU A 184 -23.63 3.10 -4.88
N MET A 185 -22.34 2.83 -4.81
CA MET A 185 -21.77 1.49 -4.91
C MET A 185 -20.83 1.25 -3.74
N SER A 186 -20.96 0.10 -3.10
CA SER A 186 -19.98 -0.31 -2.09
C SER A 186 -18.65 -0.60 -2.76
N THR A 187 -17.56 -0.13 -2.18
CA THR A 187 -16.20 -0.50 -2.65
C THR A 187 -15.77 -1.86 -2.11
N GLU A 188 -16.51 -2.39 -1.13
CA GLU A 188 -16.29 -3.72 -0.56
C GLU A 188 -17.40 -4.68 -1.04
N THR A 189 -17.08 -5.97 -1.08
CA THR A 189 -18.07 -7.00 -1.46
C THR A 189 -18.90 -7.43 -0.25
N GLY A 190 -19.82 -8.37 -0.39
CA GLY A 190 -20.49 -8.96 0.76
C GLY A 190 -21.77 -8.28 1.19
N LYS A 191 -22.58 -9.03 1.94
CA LYS A 191 -23.91 -8.60 2.37
C LYS A 191 -23.82 -7.42 3.33
N GLU A 192 -22.92 -7.48 4.30
CA GLU A 192 -22.76 -6.45 5.35
C GLU A 192 -22.27 -5.09 4.84
N ALA A 193 -21.55 -5.07 3.72
CA ALA A 193 -21.05 -3.82 3.13
C ALA A 193 -22.08 -3.12 2.22
N SER A 194 -23.31 -3.63 2.15
CA SER A 194 -24.35 -3.10 1.27
C SER A 194 -25.03 -1.89 1.90
N ILE A 195 -25.17 -0.83 1.10
CA ILE A 195 -25.99 0.33 1.46
C ILE A 195 -27.45 -0.07 1.27
N THR A 196 -28.26 0.10 2.31
CA THR A 196 -29.67 -0.31 2.30
C THR A 196 -30.64 0.87 2.35
N GLY A 197 -30.14 2.07 2.64
CA GLY A 197 -30.97 3.27 2.74
C GLY A 197 -30.15 4.54 2.86
N MET A 198 -30.82 5.66 2.64
CA MET A 198 -30.29 7.00 2.88
C MET A 198 -31.29 7.83 3.68
N ASP A 199 -30.90 8.19 4.90
CA ASP A 199 -31.71 9.03 5.76
C ASP A 199 -31.33 10.51 5.58
N TRP A 200 -32.29 11.26 5.04
CA TRP A 200 -32.22 12.69 4.80
C TRP A 200 -32.93 13.51 5.90
N GLY A 201 -33.40 12.86 6.98
CA GLY A 201 -34.24 13.49 8.01
C GLY A 201 -33.61 14.70 8.71
N ASP A 202 -32.28 14.73 8.79
CA ASP A 202 -31.51 15.84 9.37
C ASP A 202 -30.89 16.79 8.32
N VAL A 203 -31.29 16.68 7.05
CA VAL A 203 -30.82 17.54 5.94
C VAL A 203 -31.91 18.53 5.53
N ALA A 204 -31.58 19.83 5.54
CA ALA A 204 -32.50 20.87 5.08
C ALA A 204 -32.48 20.98 3.54
N LEU A 205 -33.39 20.25 2.88
CA LEU A 205 -33.56 20.27 1.42
C LEU A 205 -34.07 21.63 0.92
N ALA A 206 -33.82 21.92 -0.36
CA ALA A 206 -34.41 23.07 -1.05
C ALA A 206 -35.93 22.85 -1.32
N ASP A 207 -36.67 23.94 -1.48
CA ASP A 207 -38.13 23.87 -1.72
C ASP A 207 -38.43 23.13 -3.04
N GLY A 208 -39.38 22.19 -2.99
CA GLY A 208 -39.72 21.34 -4.12
C GLY A 208 -38.75 20.17 -4.42
N VAL A 209 -37.64 20.05 -3.67
CA VAL A 209 -36.71 18.93 -3.81
C VAL A 209 -37.13 17.76 -2.91
N GLY A 210 -37.28 16.59 -3.52
CA GLY A 210 -37.69 15.37 -2.83
C GLY A 210 -36.75 14.20 -3.08
N PHE A 211 -36.29 13.56 -2.00
CA PHE A 211 -35.67 12.23 -2.04
C PHE A 211 -36.68 11.20 -1.56
N SER A 212 -37.13 10.32 -2.46
CA SER A 212 -37.90 9.14 -2.06
C SER A 212 -36.94 7.99 -1.77
N ASP A 213 -36.83 7.63 -0.49
CA ASP A 213 -36.03 6.50 0.00
C ASP A 213 -36.80 5.17 -0.08
N THR A 214 -38.11 5.20 -0.34
CA THR A 214 -38.99 4.03 -0.21
C THR A 214 -39.60 3.57 -1.54
N ALA A 215 -39.33 2.30 -1.86
CA ALA A 215 -39.97 1.45 -2.89
C ALA A 215 -39.57 1.59 -4.38
N THR A 216 -38.81 2.61 -4.78
CA THR A 216 -38.32 2.75 -6.18
C THR A 216 -36.80 2.88 -6.31
N ALA A 217 -36.09 2.77 -5.19
CA ALA A 217 -34.65 2.62 -5.18
C ALA A 217 -34.27 1.28 -5.83
N VAL A 218 -33.26 1.31 -6.70
CA VAL A 218 -32.65 0.07 -7.20
C VAL A 218 -31.66 -0.38 -6.15
N ASP A 219 -32.06 -1.35 -5.35
CA ASP A 219 -31.23 -1.99 -4.35
C ASP A 219 -30.75 -3.35 -4.87
N ASN A 220 -29.45 -3.47 -5.05
CA ASN A 220 -28.79 -4.77 -5.20
C ASN A 220 -27.92 -4.98 -3.96
N ILE A 221 -28.37 -5.83 -3.06
CA ILE A 221 -27.58 -6.27 -1.92
C ILE A 221 -26.40 -7.12 -2.41
N GLY A 222 -25.21 -6.79 -1.93
CA GLY A 222 -23.99 -7.54 -2.13
C GLY A 222 -24.11 -8.96 -1.59
N LYS A 223 -23.31 -9.88 -2.15
CA LYS A 223 -23.29 -11.28 -1.73
C LYS A 223 -21.94 -11.62 -1.15
N ASP A 224 -21.91 -12.49 -0.15
CA ASP A 224 -20.68 -13.06 0.38
C ASP A 224 -20.19 -14.17 -0.56
N ALA A 225 -18.88 -14.43 -0.55
CA ALA A 225 -18.36 -15.58 -1.27
C ALA A 225 -18.70 -16.86 -0.50
N GLN A 226 -19.18 -17.85 -1.22
CA GLN A 226 -19.45 -19.19 -0.70
C GLN A 226 -18.63 -20.19 -1.49
N LEU A 227 -17.82 -20.96 -0.77
CA LEU A 227 -17.00 -22.01 -1.33
C LEU A 227 -16.99 -23.22 -0.40
N THR A 228 -16.69 -24.40 -0.94
CA THR A 228 -16.40 -25.57 -0.11
C THR A 228 -14.93 -25.91 -0.22
N VAL A 229 -14.35 -26.39 0.89
CA VAL A 229 -13.01 -26.98 0.90
C VAL A 229 -13.13 -28.38 1.47
N ASN A 230 -12.82 -29.40 0.67
CA ASN A 230 -13.01 -30.81 1.03
C ASN A 230 -14.44 -31.14 1.50
N GLY A 231 -15.44 -30.46 0.90
CA GLY A 231 -16.85 -30.61 1.25
C GLY A 231 -17.31 -29.86 2.51
N ILE A 232 -16.45 -29.03 3.12
CA ILE A 232 -16.82 -28.16 4.24
C ILE A 232 -17.20 -26.78 3.68
N ASP A 233 -18.41 -26.32 3.98
CA ASP A 233 -18.89 -24.99 3.59
C ASP A 233 -18.11 -23.88 4.31
N ILE A 234 -17.60 -22.94 3.53
CA ILE A 234 -16.91 -21.74 3.99
C ILE A 234 -17.61 -20.53 3.38
N THR A 235 -18.05 -19.63 4.25
CA THR A 235 -18.52 -18.30 3.86
C THR A 235 -17.45 -17.28 4.25
N SER A 236 -17.01 -16.45 3.31
CA SER A 236 -16.14 -15.33 3.64
C SER A 236 -16.91 -14.01 3.53
N ALA A 237 -17.06 -13.33 4.67
CA ALA A 237 -17.40 -11.91 4.74
C ALA A 237 -16.26 -11.08 4.10
N PRO A 238 -16.52 -9.85 3.64
CA PRO A 238 -15.64 -9.18 2.70
C PRO A 238 -14.23 -8.90 3.21
N THR A 239 -13.31 -8.81 2.25
CA THR A 239 -12.00 -8.20 2.40
C THR A 239 -12.19 -6.73 2.74
N ARG A 240 -12.27 -6.39 4.04
CA ARG A 240 -12.03 -5.01 4.45
C ARG A 240 -10.66 -4.63 3.91
N SER A 241 -10.57 -3.60 3.09
CA SER A 241 -9.32 -3.15 2.50
C SER A 241 -8.42 -2.44 3.53
N ARG A 242 -8.15 -3.11 4.65
CA ARG A 242 -7.11 -2.76 5.61
C ARG A 242 -6.36 -4.02 6.03
N GLY A 243 -5.30 -4.30 5.26
CA GLY A 243 -4.24 -5.20 5.65
C GLY A 243 -4.53 -6.66 5.33
N ARG A 244 -3.72 -7.20 4.40
CA ARG A 244 -3.47 -8.64 4.18
C ARG A 244 -3.93 -9.52 5.35
N TYR A 245 -5.11 -10.11 5.25
CA TYR A 245 -5.51 -11.15 6.18
C TYR A 245 -5.03 -12.48 5.62
N ARG A 246 -3.95 -12.98 6.23
CA ARG A 246 -3.54 -14.39 6.20
C ARG A 246 -4.73 -15.20 6.71
N MET A 247 -5.22 -16.15 5.90
CA MET A 247 -6.02 -17.25 6.44
C MET A 247 -5.13 -18.01 7.44
N SER A 248 -5.42 -17.86 8.74
CA SER A 248 -5.01 -18.81 9.76
C SER A 248 -6.19 -19.73 10.03
N PRO A 249 -6.05 -21.06 9.94
CA PRO A 249 -7.10 -21.96 10.42
C PRO A 249 -7.09 -21.93 11.95
N SER A 250 -8.24 -21.63 12.57
CA SER A 250 -8.42 -21.83 14.00
C SER A 250 -8.49 -23.32 14.28
N ALA A 251 -7.77 -23.75 15.32
CA ALA A 251 -7.75 -25.10 15.87
C ALA A 251 -9.13 -25.58 16.34
#